data_AF-A0A2U1RI14-F1
#
_entry.id   AF-A0A2U1RI14-F1
#
_cell.length_a   1.000
_cell.length_b   1.000
_cell.length_c   1.000
_cell.angle_alpha   90.00
_cell.angle_beta   90.00
_cell.angle_gamma   90.00
#
_symmetry.space_group_name_H-M   'P 1'
#
loop_
_entity.id
_entity.type
_entity.pdbx_description
1 polymer ?
#
loop_
_entity_poly.entity_id
_entity_poly.type
_entity_poly.pdbx_seq_one_letter_code
_entity_poly.pdbx_strand_id
1 'polypeptide(L)'
;MNIDFAETYDQENDTYYVTFKTGEPSYCLELDDVLLLELGVFTNLPTGFRILNFHKNTVARLELKPTLTREVKKALEGSKKSLPTIRQRASVVKQALEKVLAYRSPSCR
;
A
#
# COMPACT_ATOMS: atom_id res chain seq x y z
N MET A 1 -2.46 22.85 -3.60
CA MET A 1 -1.45 21.77 -3.51
C MET A 1 -1.18 21.30 -4.92
N ASN A 2 0.02 21.55 -5.46
CA ASN A 2 0.45 20.86 -6.67
C ASN A 2 0.96 19.49 -6.22
N ILE A 3 0.21 18.44 -6.54
CA ILE A 3 0.65 17.07 -6.33
C ILE A 3 1.41 16.69 -7.60
N ASP A 4 2.72 16.53 -7.49
CA ASP A 4 3.50 15.94 -8.57
C ASP A 4 3.13 14.46 -8.69
N PHE A 5 2.72 14.05 -9.88
CA PHE A 5 2.42 12.65 -10.16
C PHE A 5 3.26 12.14 -11.34
N ALA A 6 3.40 10.83 -11.41
CA ALA A 6 3.93 10.12 -12.56
C ALA A 6 2.98 8.98 -12.92
N GLU A 7 2.88 8.71 -14.21
CA GLU A 7 2.05 7.65 -14.74
C GLU A 7 2.88 6.76 -15.66
N THR A 8 2.63 5.46 -15.59
CA THR A 8 3.28 4.45 -16.42
C THR A 8 2.23 3.44 -16.83
N TYR A 9 2.21 3.08 -18.11
CA TYR A 9 1.33 2.04 -18.62
C TYR A 9 2.14 0.78 -18.93
N ASP A 10 1.78 -0.33 -18.30
CA ASP A 10 2.29 -1.65 -18.60
C ASP A 10 1.40 -2.31 -19.66
N GLN A 11 1.93 -2.43 -20.87
CA GLN A 11 1.24 -3.04 -22.00
C GLN A 11 1.11 -4.55 -21.87
N GLU A 12 2.03 -5.22 -21.17
CA GLU A 12 2.02 -6.69 -21.04
C GLU A 12 0.89 -7.14 -20.12
N ASN A 13 0.70 -6.43 -19.01
CA ASN A 13 -0.33 -6.73 -18.01
C ASN A 13 -1.58 -5.86 -18.13
N ASP A 14 -1.71 -5.03 -19.19
CA ASP A 14 -2.80 -4.08 -19.40
C ASP A 14 -3.12 -3.27 -18.12
N THR A 15 -2.07 -2.74 -17.48
CA THR A 15 -2.17 -2.10 -16.17
C THR A 15 -1.66 -0.67 -16.23
N TYR A 16 -2.49 0.27 -15.79
CA TYR A 16 -2.16 1.69 -15.74
C TYR A 16 -1.80 2.10 -14.32
N TYR A 17 -0.55 2.51 -14.11
CA TYR A 17 0.02 2.88 -12.82
C TYR A 17 0.07 4.40 -12.67
N VAL A 18 -0.38 4.93 -11.54
CA VAL A 18 -0.22 6.34 -11.16
C VAL A 18 0.37 6.44 -9.76
N THR A 19 1.42 7.23 -9.59
CA THR A 19 2.05 7.53 -8.29
C THR A 19 2.09 9.03 -8.04
N PHE A 20 1.87 9.43 -6.79
CA PHE A 20 1.97 10.81 -6.33
C PHE A 20 3.37 11.19 -5.83
N LYS A 21 4.39 10.40 -6.21
CA LYS A 21 5.82 10.63 -5.89
C LYS A 21 6.09 10.98 -4.43
N THR A 22 5.32 10.41 -3.50
CA THR A 22 5.46 10.69 -2.06
C THR A 22 6.77 10.16 -1.49
N GLY A 23 7.44 9.23 -2.20
CA GLY A 23 8.65 8.54 -1.73
C GLY A 23 8.40 7.57 -0.58
N GLU A 24 7.14 7.42 -0.18
CA GLU A 24 6.74 6.56 0.92
C GLU A 24 6.52 5.12 0.43
N PRO A 25 7.01 4.09 1.15
CA PRO A 25 6.61 2.71 0.91
C PRO A 25 5.09 2.56 1.02
N SER A 26 4.46 1.93 0.03
CA SER A 26 3.02 1.77 -0.06
C SER A 26 2.59 0.30 -0.11
N TYR A 27 1.32 0.05 0.23
CA TYR A 27 0.65 -1.23 0.02
C TYR A 27 -0.60 -1.02 -0.83
N CYS A 28 -1.01 -2.06 -1.58
CA CYS A 28 -2.18 -2.03 -2.43
C CYS A 28 -3.43 -2.43 -1.64
N LEU A 29 -4.49 -1.64 -1.79
CA LEU A 29 -5.84 -1.94 -1.34
C LEU A 29 -6.72 -2.09 -2.57
N GLU A 30 -7.28 -3.27 -2.76
CA GLU A 30 -8.25 -3.54 -3.82
C GLU A 30 -9.59 -2.89 -3.48
N LEU A 31 -10.10 -2.05 -4.36
CA LEU A 31 -11.36 -1.32 -4.17
C LEU A 31 -12.47 -1.86 -5.07
N ASP A 32 -12.08 -2.33 -6.25
CA ASP A 32 -12.92 -2.95 -7.26
C ASP A 32 -12.03 -3.88 -8.10
N ASP A 33 -12.62 -4.77 -8.89
CA ASP A 33 -11.90 -5.74 -9.73
C ASP A 33 -10.97 -5.05 -10.78
N VAL A 34 -11.14 -3.74 -10.94
CA VAL A 34 -10.48 -2.88 -11.92
C VAL A 34 -9.57 -1.84 -11.26
N LEU A 35 -9.76 -1.51 -9.98
CA LEU A 35 -9.04 -0.42 -9.32
C LEU A 35 -8.39 -0.86 -8.00
N LEU A 36 -7.06 -0.68 -7.92
CA LEU A 36 -6.31 -0.77 -6.67
C LEU A 36 -5.85 0.62 -6.25
N LEU A 37 -5.99 0.93 -4.97
CA LEU A 37 -5.46 2.14 -4.34
C LEU A 37 -4.16 1.82 -3.61
N GLU A 38 -3.14 2.65 -3.79
CA GLU A 38 -1.92 2.54 -3.01
C GLU A 38 -1.98 3.49 -1.81
N LEU A 39 -1.75 2.94 -0.62
CA LEU A 39 -1.72 3.67 0.63
C LEU A 39 -0.32 3.59 1.26
N GLY A 40 0.16 4.72 1.79
CA GLY A 40 1.43 4.80 2.49
C GLY A 40 1.41 3.99 3.79
N VAL A 41 2.46 3.21 4.05
CA VAL A 41 2.56 2.34 5.23
C VAL A 41 2.65 3.13 6.54
N PHE A 42 3.16 4.36 6.50
CA PHE A 42 3.36 5.22 7.66
C PHE A 42 2.24 6.23 7.82
N THR A 43 1.85 6.89 6.74
CA THR A 43 0.85 7.97 6.76
C THR A 43 -0.57 7.46 6.58
N ASN A 44 -0.74 6.26 5.99
CA ASN A 44 -2.01 5.76 5.45
C ASN A 44 -2.69 6.76 4.49
N LEU A 45 -1.91 7.65 3.88
CA LEU A 45 -2.39 8.55 2.84
C LEU A 45 -2.30 7.87 1.47
N PRO A 46 -3.17 8.24 0.51
CA PRO A 46 -3.02 7.81 -0.87
C PRO A 46 -1.67 8.22 -1.43
N THR A 47 -0.90 7.23 -1.90
CA THR A 47 0.40 7.43 -2.57
C THR A 47 0.33 7.16 -4.06
N GLY A 48 -0.75 6.56 -4.55
CA GLY A 48 -0.96 6.22 -5.95
C GLY A 48 -2.20 5.34 -6.15
N PHE A 49 -2.40 4.87 -7.37
CA PHE A 49 -3.42 3.87 -7.72
C PHE A 49 -3.03 3.09 -8.99
N ARG A 50 -3.66 1.94 -9.19
CA ARG A 50 -3.49 1.10 -10.38
C ARG A 50 -4.85 0.75 -10.97
N ILE A 51 -4.97 0.88 -12.28
CA ILE A 51 -6.14 0.42 -13.03
C ILE A 51 -5.75 -0.85 -13.77
N LEU A 52 -6.41 -1.96 -13.44
CA LEU A 52 -6.22 -3.24 -14.12
C LEU A 52 -7.09 -3.33 -15.37
N ASN A 53 -6.62 -4.07 -16.37
CA ASN A 53 -7.34 -4.30 -17.63
C ASN A 53 -7.80 -2.97 -18.27
N PHE A 54 -6.94 -1.95 -18.25
CA PHE A 54 -7.28 -0.57 -18.59
C PHE A 54 -7.89 -0.46 -19.99
N HIS A 55 -7.30 -1.14 -20.97
CA HIS A 55 -7.72 -1.13 -22.35
C HIS A 55 -9.01 -1.94 -22.57
N LYS A 56 -9.19 -3.04 -21.82
CA LYS A 56 -10.40 -3.88 -21.90
C LYS A 56 -11.61 -3.27 -21.22
N ASN A 57 -11.41 -2.49 -20.16
CA ASN A 57 -12.50 -1.98 -19.34
C ASN A 57 -13.05 -0.62 -19.75
N THR A 58 -12.51 0.01 -20.81
CA THR A 58 -12.92 1.33 -21.37
C THR A 58 -13.51 2.22 -20.27
N VAL A 59 -12.69 2.52 -19.24
CA VAL A 59 -13.18 3.06 -17.97
C VAL A 59 -13.69 4.49 -18.18
N ALA A 60 -14.95 4.61 -18.61
CA ALA A 60 -15.53 5.87 -19.07
C ALA A 60 -15.76 6.86 -17.92
N ARG A 61 -15.89 6.34 -16.69
CA ARG A 61 -15.91 7.07 -15.42
C ARG A 61 -15.76 6.04 -14.32
N LEU A 62 -14.62 6.06 -13.64
CA LEU A 62 -14.52 5.45 -12.31
C LEU A 62 -15.37 6.34 -11.39
N GLU A 63 -16.64 6.01 -11.23
CA GLU A 63 -17.41 6.59 -10.14
C GLU A 63 -16.66 6.23 -8.87
N LEU A 64 -16.08 7.24 -8.22
CA LEU A 64 -15.46 7.10 -6.92
C LEU A 64 -16.59 6.73 -5.97
N LYS A 65 -16.90 5.42 -5.92
CA LYS A 65 -17.97 4.89 -5.09
C LYS A 65 -17.76 5.43 -3.68
N PRO A 66 -18.83 5.63 -2.90
CA PRO A 66 -18.72 6.03 -1.49
C PRO A 66 -17.75 5.12 -0.69
N THR A 67 -17.53 3.90 -1.17
CA THR A 67 -16.51 2.95 -0.74
C THR A 67 -15.10 3.54 -0.74
N LEU A 68 -14.66 4.26 -1.76
CA LEU A 68 -13.34 4.89 -1.81
C LEU A 68 -13.18 5.88 -0.64
N THR A 69 -14.14 6.79 -0.50
CA THR A 69 -14.12 7.78 0.58
C THR A 69 -14.18 7.11 1.95
N ARG A 70 -14.93 6.00 2.08
CA ARG A 70 -15.01 5.21 3.31
C ARG A 70 -13.70 4.53 3.64
N GLU A 71 -13.06 3.87 2.68
CA GLU A 71 -11.81 3.15 2.92
C GLU A 71 -10.65 4.11 3.15
N VAL A 72 -10.59 5.24 2.44
CA VAL A 72 -9.64 6.33 2.74
C VAL A 72 -9.87 6.90 4.15
N LYS A 73 -11.13 7.16 4.54
CA LYS A 73 -11.46 7.60 5.91
C LYS A 73 -11.06 6.56 6.95
N LYS A 74 -11.32 5.28 6.71
CA LYS A 74 -10.97 4.19 7.61
C LYS A 74 -9.45 4.04 7.76
N ALA A 75 -8.69 4.20 6.67
CA ALA A 75 -7.23 4.20 6.69
C ALA A 75 -6.67 5.40 7.50
N LEU A 76 -7.27 6.58 7.33
CA LEU A 76 -6.95 7.80 8.09
C LEU A 76 -7.33 7.68 9.58
N GLU A 77 -8.45 7.05 9.92
CA GLU A 77 -8.86 6.80 11.30
C GLU A 77 -8.01 5.70 11.95
N GLY A 78 -7.59 4.71 11.18
CA GLY A 78 -6.63 3.68 11.58
C GLY A 78 -5.25 4.26 11.91
N SER A 79 -4.77 5.28 11.19
CA SER A 79 -3.50 5.95 11.51
C SER A 79 -3.58 6.78 12.80
N LYS A 80 -4.75 7.34 13.12
CA LYS A 80 -4.99 8.04 14.40
C LYS A 80 -5.03 7.08 15.60
N LYS A 81 -5.39 5.80 15.40
CA LYS A 81 -5.28 4.76 16.42
C LYS A 81 -3.83 4.33 16.57
N SER A 82 -3.06 5.15 17.28
CA SER A 82 -1.67 4.92 17.75
C SER A 82 -0.88 3.95 16.86
N LEU A 83 -0.25 4.48 15.80
CA LEU A 83 0.83 3.78 15.12
C LEU A 83 1.78 3.20 16.18
N PRO A 84 2.11 1.89 16.14
CA PRO A 84 2.99 1.31 17.14
C PRO A 84 4.28 2.11 17.14
N THR A 85 4.67 2.60 18.32
CA THR A 85 5.83 3.47 18.47
C THR A 85 7.04 2.77 17.84
N ILE A 86 7.99 3.54 17.29
CA ILE A 86 9.26 3.01 16.73
C ILE A 86 9.89 1.97 17.68
N ARG A 87 9.74 2.18 18.99
CA ARG A 87 10.17 1.28 20.06
C ARG A 87 9.49 -0.10 20.05
N GLN A 88 8.19 -0.16 19.78
CA GLN A 88 7.45 -1.42 19.65
C GLN A 88 7.88 -2.18 18.40
N ARG A 89 8.07 -1.46 17.28
CA ARG A 89 8.57 -2.06 16.03
C ARG A 89 9.98 -2.65 16.19
N ALA A 90 10.88 -1.91 16.85
CA ALA A 90 12.23 -2.40 17.15
C ALA A 90 12.23 -3.66 18.04
N SER A 91 11.31 -3.74 19.00
CA SER A 91 11.17 -4.92 19.87
C SER A 91 10.71 -6.16 19.09
N VAL A 92 9.75 -6.02 18.18
CA VAL A 92 9.27 -7.12 17.33
C VAL A 92 10.38 -7.62 16.40
N VAL A 93 11.13 -6.71 15.78
CA VAL A 93 12.28 -7.07 14.91
C VAL A 93 13.35 -7.81 15.72
N LYS A 94 13.68 -7.33 16.92
CA LYS A 94 14.64 -8.00 17.81
C LYS A 94 14.19 -9.42 18.16
N GLN A 95 12.92 -9.62 18.55
CA GLN A 95 12.38 -10.94 18.87
C GLN A 95 12.37 -11.88 17.67
N ALA A 96 12.06 -11.39 16.47
CA ALA A 96 12.12 -12.19 15.25
C ALA A 96 13.56 -12.62 14.93
N LEU A 97 14.52 -11.70 15.09
CA LEU A 97 15.94 -11.98 14.87
C LEU A 97 16.46 -13.04 15.87
N GLU A 98 16.12 -12.92 17.15
CA GLU A 98 16.49 -13.88 18.19
C GLU A 98 15.95 -15.28 17.89
N LYS A 99 14.71 -15.40 17.41
CA LYS A 99 14.12 -16.69 17.00
C LYS A 99 14.86 -17.31 15.82
N VAL A 100 15.18 -16.53 14.79
CA VAL A 100 15.90 -17.02 13.61
C VAL A 100 17.33 -17.47 13.98
N LEU A 101 18.00 -16.72 14.84
CA LEU A 101 19.35 -17.04 15.31
C LEU A 101 19.36 -18.29 16.20
N ALA A 102 18.37 -18.45 17.09
CA ALA A 102 18.20 -19.66 17.89
C ALA A 102 17.92 -20.90 17.01
N TYR A 103 17.18 -20.75 15.91
CA TYR A 103 16.90 -21.83 14.97
C TYR A 103 18.13 -22.26 14.15
N ARG A 104 19.13 -21.38 13.99
CA ARG A 104 20.42 -21.68 13.32
C ARG A 104 21.47 -22.30 14.24
N SER A 105 21.16 -22.51 15.52
CA SER A 105 22.03 -23.24 16.45
C SER A 105 21.48 -24.62 16.86
N PRO A 106 21.12 -25.54 15.93
CA PRO A 106 21.23 -26.95 16.25
C PRO A 106 22.72 -27.29 16.22
N SER A 107 23.33 -27.20 17.40
CA SER A 107 24.61 -27.81 17.71
C SER A 107 24.65 -29.23 17.13
N CYS A 108 25.70 -29.49 16.36
CA CYS A 108 26.23 -30.82 16.10
C CYS A 108 26.05 -31.72 17.32
N ARG A 109 25.38 -32.86 17.13
CA ARG A 109 25.64 -34.10 17.85
C ARG A 109 25.76 -35.20 16.82
#